data_AF-A0A7W1P7W4-F1
#
_entry.id   AF-A0A7W1P7W4-F1
#
_cell.length_a   1.000
_cell.length_b   1.000
_cell.length_c   1.000
_cell.angle_alpha   90.00
_cell.angle_beta   90.00
_cell.angle_gamma   90.00
#
_symmetry.space_group_name_H-M   'P 1'
#
loop_
_entity.id
_entity.type
_entity.pdbx_description
1 polymer ?
#
loop_
_entity_poly.entity_id
_entity_poly.type
_entity_poly.pdbx_seq_one_letter_code
_entity_poly.pdbx_strand_id
1 'polypeptide(L)' 'VAELDAQGRVLIHGRVRDSAGMTGEVDVLGQYDSLDVWNHERFLAKLQREPYTDDDARALSEFGI' A
#
# COMPACT_ATOMS: atom_id res chain seq x y z
N VAL A 1 -13.52 0.87 14.09
CA VAL A 1 -13.93 0.19 12.85
C VAL A 1 -14.44 1.27 11.91
N ALA A 2 -14.03 1.24 10.64
CA ALA A 2 -14.56 2.12 9.60
C ALA A 2 -15.38 1.25 8.64
N GLU A 3 -16.53 1.76 8.20
CA GLU A 3 -17.43 1.07 7.27
C GLU A 3 -17.41 1.78 5.92
N LEU A 4 -17.80 1.05 4.88
CA LEU A 4 -18.05 1.63 3.56
C LEU A 4 -19.36 2.39 3.60
N ASP A 5 -19.37 3.61 3.08
CA ASP A 5 -20.61 4.35 2.88
C ASP A 5 -21.38 3.86 1.63
N ALA A 6 -22.56 4.42 1.41
CA ALA A 6 -23.43 4.05 0.28
C ALA A 6 -22.79 4.32 -1.11
N GLN A 7 -21.72 5.10 -1.16
CA GLN A 7 -20.96 5.41 -2.37
C GLN A 7 -19.69 4.55 -2.50
N GLY A 8 -19.46 3.60 -1.59
CA GLY A 8 -18.28 2.73 -1.59
C GLY A 8 -17.00 3.41 -1.11
N ARG A 9 -17.10 4.48 -0.31
CA ARG A 9 -15.93 5.17 0.27
C ARG A 9 -15.70 4.69 1.70
N VAL A 10 -14.43 4.61 2.11
CA VAL A 10 -14.04 4.29 3.49
C VAL A 10 -13.33 5.47 4.13
N LEU A 11 -13.67 5.80 5.37
CA LEU A 11 -13.03 6.88 6.12
C LEU A 11 -11.86 6.32 6.94
N ILE A 12 -10.63 6.67 6.55
CA ILE A 12 -9.43 6.34 7.32
C ILE A 12 -9.32 7.27 8.52
N HIS A 13 -9.28 6.69 9.72
CA HIS A 13 -9.19 7.38 11.00
C HIS A 13 -7.91 8.24 11.09
N GLY A 14 -8.03 9.48 11.60
CA GLY A 14 -6.97 10.49 11.59
C GLY A 14 -5.63 9.98 12.12
N ARG A 15 -5.62 9.31 13.29
CA ARG A 15 -4.41 8.74 13.87
C ARG A 15 -3.64 7.82 12.90
N VAL A 16 -4.34 6.98 12.14
CA VAL A 16 -3.71 6.05 11.19
C VAL A 16 -3.19 6.81 9.99
N ARG A 17 -4.00 7.75 9.47
CA ARG A 17 -3.62 8.66 8.37
C ARG A 17 -2.34 9.42 8.68
N ASP A 18 -2.25 9.98 9.89
CA ASP A 18 -1.10 10.76 10.35
C ASP A 18 0.15 9.87 10.50
N SER A 19 0.01 8.71 11.16
CA SER A 19 1.12 7.77 11.35
C SER A 19 1.66 7.21 10.02
N ALA A 20 0.79 7.02 9.04
CA ALA A 20 1.15 6.53 7.73
C ALA A 20 1.58 7.66 6.76
N GLY A 21 1.48 8.92 7.18
CA GLY A 21 1.86 10.09 6.38
C GLY A 21 1.05 10.22 5.09
N MET A 22 -0.26 9.97 5.17
CA MET A 22 -1.19 9.93 4.03
C MET A 22 -1.66 11.33 3.60
N THR A 23 -0.75 12.30 3.57
CA THR A 23 -1.02 13.65 3.10
C THR A 23 -0.80 13.71 1.59
N GLY A 24 -1.76 14.26 0.84
CA GLY A 24 -1.69 14.34 -0.62
C GLY A 24 -2.23 13.09 -1.31
N GLU A 25 -1.57 12.69 -2.39
CA GLU A 25 -1.98 11.55 -3.22
C GLU A 25 -1.65 10.21 -2.56
N VAL A 26 -2.50 9.22 -2.83
CA VAL A 26 -2.36 7.86 -2.32
C VAL A 26 -2.52 6.84 -3.44
N ASP A 27 -1.73 5.77 -3.36
CA ASP A 27 -1.85 4.59 -4.21
C ASP A 27 -2.58 3.50 -3.44
N VAL A 28 -3.52 2.80 -4.09
CA VAL A 28 -4.24 1.66 -3.51
C VAL A 28 -3.84 0.40 -4.25
N LEU A 29 -3.20 -0.52 -3.54
CA LEU A 29 -2.74 -1.80 -4.05
C LEU A 29 -3.69 -2.91 -3.60
N GLY A 30 -4.14 -3.72 -4.56
CA GLY A 30 -4.95 -4.90 -4.27
C GLY A 30 -4.08 -6.07 -3.84
N GLN A 31 -4.36 -6.60 -2.65
CA GLN A 31 -3.85 -7.90 -2.20
C GLN A 31 -4.94 -8.95 -2.34
N TYR A 32 -4.61 -10.21 -2.03
CA TYR A 32 -5.53 -11.33 -2.16
C TYR A 32 -6.82 -11.15 -1.32
N ASP A 33 -6.70 -10.63 -0.10
CA ASP A 33 -7.80 -10.48 0.87
C ASP A 33 -7.90 -9.07 1.47
N SER A 34 -7.07 -8.14 1.01
CA SER A 34 -6.87 -6.84 1.63
C SER A 34 -6.49 -5.78 0.61
N LEU A 35 -6.63 -4.52 1.01
CA LEU A 35 -6.18 -3.37 0.23
C LEU A 35 -5.12 -2.63 1.03
N ASP A 36 -3.97 -2.40 0.41
CA ASP A 36 -2.91 -1.59 1.00
C ASP A 36 -2.99 -0.17 0.45
N VAL A 37 -3.02 0.81 1.35
CA VAL A 37 -3.04 2.23 0.99
C VAL A 37 -1.69 2.85 1.32
N TRP A 38 -1.03 3.38 0.30
CA TRP A 38 0.30 3.97 0.39
C TRP A 38 0.26 5.45 0.07
N ASN A 39 1.10 6.24 0.74
CA ASN A 39 1.35 7.60 0.28
C ASN A 39 2.23 7.53 -0.97
N HIS A 40 1.81 8.21 -2.03
CA HIS A 40 2.41 8.08 -3.37
C HIS A 40 3.91 8.40 -3.39
N GLU A 41 4.30 9.57 -2.85
CA GLU A 41 5.70 10.01 -2.86
C GLU A 41 6.61 9.06 -2.07
N ARG A 42 6.13 8.61 -0.89
CA ARG A 42 6.86 7.67 -0.06
C ARG A 42 7.00 6.30 -0.72
N PHE A 43 5.97 5.86 -1.44
CA PHE A 43 6.00 4.59 -2.16
C PHE A 43 7.03 4.62 -3.29
N LEU A 44 7.02 5.67 -4.11
CA LEU A 44 8.03 5.86 -5.17
C LEU A 44 9.45 5.95 -4.60
N ALA A 45 9.66 6.71 -3.52
CA ALA A 45 10.96 6.82 -2.88
C ALA A 45 11.46 5.45 -2.35
N LYS A 46 10.56 4.63 -1.79
CA LYS A 46 10.90 3.26 -1.37
C LYS A 46 11.32 2.39 -2.55
N LEU A 47 10.54 2.38 -3.64
CA LEU A 47 10.85 1.63 -4.86
C LEU A 47 12.20 2.02 -5.48
N GLN A 48 12.55 3.31 -5.44
CA GLN A 48 13.85 3.78 -5.93
C GLN A 48 15.00 3.33 -5.01
N ARG A 49 14.77 3.32 -3.70
CA ARG A 49 15.80 2.93 -2.71
C ARG A 49 16.01 1.42 -2.68
N GLU A 50 14.94 0.66 -2.84
CA GLU A 50 14.89 -0.79 -2.80
C GLU A 50 14.38 -1.29 -4.16
N PRO A 51 15.20 -1.20 -5.22
CA PRO A 51 14.84 -1.73 -6.51
C PRO A 51 14.66 -3.23 -6.43
N TYR A 52 13.69 -3.74 -7.17
CA TYR A 52 13.47 -5.17 -7.30
C TYR A 52 14.70 -5.85 -7.88
N THR A 53 15.17 -6.91 -7.22
CA THR A 53 16.38 -7.64 -7.57
C THR A 53 16.09 -9.08 -8.01
N ASP A 54 17.10 -9.73 -8.59
CA ASP A 54 17.03 -11.16 -8.92
C ASP A 54 16.83 -12.04 -7.68
N ASP A 55 17.27 -11.57 -6.50
CA ASP A 55 17.05 -12.28 -5.24
C ASP A 55 15.58 -12.21 -4.81
N ASP A 56 14.92 -11.07 -5.02
CA ASP A 56 13.47 -10.94 -4.80
C ASP A 56 12.68 -11.84 -5.75
N ALA A 57 13.09 -11.91 -7.02
CA ALA A 57 12.48 -12.80 -8.01
C ALA A 57 12.60 -14.28 -7.64
N ARG A 58 13.76 -14.68 -7.11
CA ARG A 58 13.99 -16.04 -6.65
C ARG A 58 13.11 -16.37 -5.44
N ALA A 59 13.00 -15.45 -4.48
CA ALA A 59 12.16 -15.62 -3.32
C ALA A 59 10.67 -15.79 -3.71
N LEU A 60 10.16 -15.00 -4.66
CA LEU A 60 8.79 -15.16 -5.17
C LEU A 60 8.57 -16.50 -5.87
N SER A 61 9.52 -16.92 -6.70
CA SER A 61 9.44 -18.21 -7.40
C SER A 61 9.39 -19.41 -6.44
N GLU A 62 10.01 -19.32 -5.26
CA GLU A 62 9.92 -20.36 -4.22
C GLU A 62 8.51 -20.51 -3.65
N PHE A 63 7.72 -19.43 -3.67
CA PHE A 63 6.29 -19.44 -3.33
C PHE A 63 5.37 -19.77 -4.52
N GLY A 64 5.94 -20.02 -5.71
CA GLY A 64 5.19 -20.39 -6.91
C GLY A 64 4.44 -19.23 -7.57
N ILE A 65 4.87 -18.00 -7.33
CA ILE A 65 4.36 -16.75 -7.93
C ILE A 65 5.47 -15.95 -8.60
#